data_AF-A0A730CBX5-F1
#
_entry.id   AF-A0A730CBX5-F1
#
_cell.length_a   1.000
_cell.length_b   1.000
_cell.length_c   1.000
_cell.angle_alpha   90.00
_cell.angle_beta   90.00
_cell.angle_gamma   90.00
#
_symmetry.space_group_name_H-M   'P 1'
#
loop_
_entity.id
_entity.type
_entity.pdbx_description
1 polymer ?
#
loop_
_entity_poly.entity_id
_entity_poly.type
_entity_poly.pdbx_seq_one_letter_code
_entity_poly.pdbx_strand_id
1 'polypeptide(L)'
;MKFNSNDRIFISIFLGLAIIYTFPLLTHQSFFVDDLGRSLYGGLGWSGNGRPLSDFIFYIINFGTPIIDASPLPLMLGIVILALALSCIREKLFGDDYITASLC
;
A
#
# COMPACT_ATOMS: atom_id res chain seq x y z
N MET A 1 -2.03 16.70 -12.02
CA MET A 1 -0.61 16.27 -11.89
C MET A 1 -0.18 15.65 -13.21
N LYS A 2 0.95 16.08 -13.79
CA LYS A 2 1.35 15.65 -15.13
C LYS A 2 2.69 14.91 -15.03
N PHE A 3 2.65 13.59 -15.09
CA PHE A 3 3.84 12.74 -15.04
C PHE A 3 4.64 12.87 -16.34
N ASN A 4 5.91 13.25 -16.20
CA ASN A 4 6.86 13.28 -17.32
C ASN A 4 7.33 11.84 -17.65
N SER A 5 8.14 11.69 -18.69
CA SER A 5 8.64 10.36 -19.09
C SER A 5 9.52 9.72 -18.02
N ASN A 6 10.32 10.50 -17.31
CA ASN A 6 11.20 10.02 -16.25
C ASN A 6 10.39 9.50 -15.06
N ASP A 7 9.28 10.14 -14.69
CA ASP A 7 8.40 9.72 -13.61
C ASP A 7 7.76 8.37 -13.91
N ARG A 8 7.36 8.17 -15.17
CA ARG A 8 6.77 6.89 -15.61
C ARG A 8 7.79 5.77 -15.52
N ILE A 9 9.04 6.02 -15.92
CA ILE A 9 10.13 5.04 -15.80
C ILE A 9 10.37 4.71 -14.33
N PHE A 10 10.50 5.72 -13.46
CA PHE A 10 10.66 5.53 -12.02
C PHE A 10 9.52 4.72 -11.41
N ILE A 11 8.26 5.10 -11.68
CA ILE A 11 7.09 4.38 -11.15
C ILE A 11 7.12 2.92 -11.62
N SER A 12 7.46 2.67 -12.89
CA SER A 12 7.50 1.32 -13.45
C SER A 12 8.57 0.46 -12.79
N ILE A 13 9.79 1.00 -12.60
CA ILE A 13 10.89 0.29 -11.94
C ILE A 13 10.55 0.04 -10.48
N PHE A 14 10.11 1.07 -9.75
CA PHE A 14 9.76 0.98 -8.34
C PHE A 14 8.65 -0.05 -8.10
N LEU A 15 7.57 -0.02 -8.89
CA LEU A 15 6.49 -1.00 -8.80
C LEU A 15 6.99 -2.42 -9.08
N GLY A 16 7.84 -2.59 -10.09
CA GLY A 16 8.44 -3.89 -10.40
C GLY A 16 9.25 -4.45 -9.22
N LEU A 17 10.09 -3.62 -8.61
CA LEU A 17 10.88 -3.99 -7.43
C LEU A 17 9.99 -4.27 -6.21
N ALA A 18 8.98 -3.44 -5.97
CA ALA A 18 8.04 -3.63 -4.87
C ALA A 18 7.24 -4.93 -5.01
N ILE A 19 6.81 -5.29 -6.23
CA ILE A 19 6.12 -6.56 -6.50
C ILE A 19 7.06 -7.74 -6.23
N ILE A 20 8.30 -7.69 -6.72
CA ILE A 20 9.29 -8.75 -6.47
C ILE A 20 9.54 -8.91 -4.97
N TYR A 21 9.74 -7.80 -4.26
CA TYR A 21 9.98 -7.79 -2.82
C TYR A 21 8.79 -8.35 -2.02
N THR A 22 7.57 -7.97 -2.41
CA THR A 22 6.34 -8.37 -1.71
C THR A 22 5.74 -9.67 -2.24
N PHE A 23 6.35 -10.31 -3.24
CA PHE A 23 5.84 -11.53 -3.87
C PHE A 23 5.50 -12.66 -2.86
N PRO A 24 6.32 -12.92 -1.82
CA PRO A 24 5.96 -13.93 -0.82
C PRO A 24 4.67 -13.58 -0.05
N LEU A 25 4.46 -12.29 0.25
CA LEU A 25 3.27 -11.81 0.97
C LEU A 25 2.01 -11.87 0.09
N LEU A 26 2.18 -11.67 -1.22
CA LEU A 26 1.08 -11.75 -2.19
C LEU A 26 0.61 -13.20 -2.41
N THR A 27 1.53 -14.16 -2.37
CA THR A 27 1.26 -15.57 -2.68
C THR A 27 0.96 -16.43 -1.45
N HIS A 28 1.50 -16.05 -0.29
CA HIS A 28 1.33 -16.80 0.94
C HIS A 28 0.75 -15.92 2.05
N GLN A 29 -0.58 -15.90 2.12
CA GLN A 29 -1.31 -15.15 3.14
C GLN A 29 -1.60 -16.06 4.33
N SER A 30 -0.81 -15.90 5.38
CA SER A 30 -1.13 -16.47 6.70
C SER A 30 -1.84 -15.40 7.52
N PHE A 31 -2.98 -15.74 8.12
CA PHE A 31 -3.66 -14.82 9.02
C PHE A 31 -2.82 -14.54 10.25
N PHE A 32 -2.52 -13.27 10.51
CA PHE A 32 -2.12 -12.84 11.86
C PHE A 32 -3.33 -12.95 12.80
N VAL A 33 -3.08 -13.05 14.10
CA VAL A 33 -4.14 -13.25 15.11
C VAL A 33 -5.20 -12.14 15.04
N ASP A 34 -4.78 -10.91 14.77
CA ASP A 34 -5.64 -9.75 14.66
C ASP A 34 -6.42 -9.72 13.32
N ASP A 35 -5.83 -10.22 12.23
CA ASP A 35 -6.50 -10.39 10.93
C ASP A 35 -7.53 -11.53 10.96
N LEU A 36 -7.20 -12.66 11.61
CA LEU A 36 -8.12 -13.79 11.77
C LEU A 36 -9.37 -13.38 12.54
N GLY A 37 -9.18 -12.72 13.70
CA GLY A 37 -10.31 -12.28 14.52
C GLY A 37 -11.23 -11.33 13.76
N ARG A 38 -10.66 -10.39 12.98
CA ARG A 38 -11.46 -9.46 12.17
C ARG A 38 -12.17 -10.15 11.02
N SER A 39 -11.53 -11.11 10.37
CA SER A 39 -12.13 -11.90 9.29
C SER A 39 -13.28 -12.79 9.77
N LEU A 40 -13.22 -13.25 11.03
CA LEU A 40 -14.27 -14.07 11.65
C LEU A 40 -15.44 -13.23 12.20
N TYR A 41 -15.14 -12.11 12.86
CA TYR A 41 -16.15 -11.33 13.60
C TYR A 41 -16.60 -10.06 12.88
N GLY A 42 -15.90 -9.65 11.82
CA GLY A 42 -16.24 -8.48 11.01
C GLY A 42 -16.13 -7.13 11.72
N GLY A 43 -15.35 -7.08 12.81
CA GLY A 43 -15.21 -5.91 13.66
C GLY A 43 -14.16 -4.91 13.18
N LEU A 44 -14.49 -3.63 13.28
CA LEU A 44 -13.50 -2.56 13.37
C LEU A 44 -12.81 -2.58 14.75
N GLY A 45 -11.86 -1.69 15.01
CA GLY A 45 -11.23 -1.59 16.34
C GLY A 45 -9.80 -1.07 16.33
N TRP A 46 -9.34 -0.55 15.19
CA TRP A 46 -8.04 0.08 15.09
C TRP A 46 -8.00 1.42 15.84
N SER A 47 -9.12 2.12 15.98
CA SER A 47 -9.26 3.33 16.81
C SER A 47 -8.82 3.11 18.26
N GLY A 48 -9.18 1.98 18.87
CA GLY A 48 -8.76 1.62 20.24
C GLY A 48 -7.23 1.54 20.42
N ASN A 49 -6.50 1.28 19.32
CA ASN A 49 -5.04 1.23 19.29
C ASN A 49 -4.42 2.49 18.69
N GLY A 50 -5.16 3.61 18.63
CA GLY A 50 -4.67 4.89 18.10
C GLY A 50 -4.58 4.97 16.57
N ARG A 51 -5.25 4.07 15.84
CA ARG A 51 -5.29 4.01 14.37
C ARG A 51 -6.71 4.28 13.82
N PRO A 52 -7.34 5.42 14.13
CA PRO A 52 -8.71 5.71 13.70
C PRO A 52 -8.85 5.83 12.17
N LEU A 53 -7.79 6.23 11.47
CA LEU A 53 -7.78 6.28 10.01
C LEU A 53 -7.95 4.88 9.39
N SER A 54 -7.43 3.83 10.03
CA SER A 54 -7.61 2.46 9.56
C SER A 54 -9.07 2.03 9.63
N ASP A 55 -9.79 2.38 10.71
CA ASP A 55 -11.24 2.09 10.81
C ASP A 55 -12.00 2.77 9.66
N PHE A 56 -11.69 4.04 9.39
CA PHE A 56 -12.33 4.79 8.30
C PHE A 56 -12.07 4.18 6.91
N ILE A 57 -10.81 3.85 6.62
CA ILE A 57 -10.43 3.23 5.34
C ILE A 57 -11.12 1.87 5.16
N PHE A 58 -11.08 1.01 6.17
CA PHE A 58 -11.69 -0.32 6.09
C PHE A 58 -13.22 -0.25 6.01
N TYR A 59 -13.87 0.70 6.68
CA TYR A 59 -15.30 0.94 6.54
C TYR A 59 -15.68 1.32 5.11
N ILE A 60 -14.91 2.21 4.47
CA ILE A 60 -15.18 2.63 3.09
C ILE A 60 -14.96 1.49 2.11
N ILE A 61 -13.83 0.78 2.21
CA ILE A 61 -13.49 -0.31 1.27
C ILE A 61 -14.51 -1.46 1.36
N ASN A 62 -15.05 -1.72 2.56
CA ASN A 62 -16.05 -2.76 2.78
C ASN A 62 -17.50 -2.27 2.59
N PHE A 63 -17.71 -1.00 2.21
CA PHE A 63 -19.04 -0.37 2.12
C PHE A 63 -19.87 -0.48 3.41
N GLY A 64 -19.19 -0.46 4.56
CA GLY A 64 -19.81 -0.58 5.87
C GLY A 64 -19.20 -1.68 6.73
N THR A 65 -20.04 -2.25 7.60
CA THR A 65 -19.73 -3.39 8.47
C THR A 65 -20.77 -4.50 8.24
N PRO A 66 -20.43 -5.79 8.39
CA PRO A 66 -19.14 -6.32 8.86
C PRO A 66 -18.01 -6.15 7.83
N ILE A 67 -16.78 -5.96 8.29
CA ILE A 67 -15.61 -6.00 7.40
C ILE A 67 -15.29 -7.45 7.03
N ILE A 68 -14.81 -7.67 5.81
CA ILE A 68 -14.29 -8.97 5.36
C ILE A 68 -12.77 -8.91 5.26
N ASP A 69 -12.15 -10.08 5.05
CA ASP A 69 -10.74 -10.13 4.69
C ASP A 69 -10.53 -9.37 3.37
N ALA A 70 -9.78 -8.28 3.45
CA ALA A 70 -9.43 -7.44 2.31
C ALA A 70 -8.03 -7.75 1.78
N SER A 71 -7.30 -8.71 2.35
CA SER A 71 -5.97 -9.08 1.87
C SER A 71 -6.02 -9.58 0.41
N PRO A 72 -5.09 -9.18 -0.47
CA PRO A 72 -3.92 -8.31 -0.28
C PRO A 72 -4.17 -6.83 -0.69
N LEU A 73 -5.42 -6.39 -0.78
CA LEU A 73 -5.78 -5.07 -1.31
C LEU A 73 -5.07 -3.91 -0.59
N PRO A 74 -4.98 -3.85 0.76
CA PRO A 74 -4.26 -2.77 1.44
C PRO A 74 -2.77 -2.71 1.05
N LEU A 75 -2.13 -3.86 0.82
CA LEU A 75 -0.73 -3.93 0.38
C LEU A 75 -0.59 -3.37 -1.04
N MET A 76 -1.45 -3.80 -1.97
CA MET A 76 -1.41 -3.33 -3.35
C MET A 76 -1.67 -1.82 -3.45
N LEU A 77 -2.68 -1.31 -2.75
CA LEU A 77 -2.97 0.12 -2.70
C LEU A 77 -1.82 0.91 -2.05
N GLY A 78 -1.24 0.37 -0.97
CA GLY A 78 -0.10 0.97 -0.30
C GLY A 78 1.09 1.14 -1.24
N ILE A 79 1.44 0.10 -2.02
CA ILE A 79 2.54 0.16 -3.00
C ILE A 79 2.27 1.21 -4.08
N VAL A 80 1.05 1.28 -4.61
CA VAL A 80 0.68 2.27 -5.64
C VAL A 80 0.73 3.69 -5.08
N ILE A 81 0.14 3.93 -3.90
CA ILE A 81 0.14 5.25 -3.26
C ILE A 81 1.57 5.68 -2.94
N LEU A 82 2.40 4.76 -2.46
CA LEU A 82 3.81 5.02 -2.16
C LEU A 82 4.59 5.39 -3.43
N ALA A 83 4.43 4.64 -4.52
CA ALA A 83 5.09 4.95 -5.80
C ALA A 83 4.71 6.35 -6.31
N LEU A 84 3.42 6.71 -6.21
CA LEU A 84 2.94 8.05 -6.58
C LEU A 84 3.51 9.12 -5.65
N ALA A 85 3.49 8.91 -4.34
CA ALA A 85 4.01 9.88 -3.37
C ALA A 85 5.52 10.13 -3.56
N LEU A 86 6.30 9.05 -3.79
CA LEU A 86 7.73 9.18 -4.06
C LEU A 86 8.00 9.86 -5.40
N SER A 87 7.20 9.58 -6.43
CA SER A 87 7.36 10.29 -7.71
C SER A 87 7.16 11.80 -7.59
N CYS A 88 6.32 12.27 -6.66
CA CYS A 88 6.16 13.71 -6.37
C CYS A 88 7.41 14.34 -5.76
N ILE A 89 8.19 13.59 -4.98
CA ILE A 89 9.24 14.13 -4.12
C ILE A 89 10.63 13.80 -4.67
N ARG A 90 10.78 12.78 -5.54
CA ARG A 90 12.10 12.30 -6.00
C ARG A 90 12.94 13.42 -6.62
N GLU A 91 12.35 14.33 -7.41
CA GLU A 91 13.12 15.39 -8.10
C GLU A 91 13.78 16.32 -7.07
N LYS A 92 13.12 16.53 -5.93
CA LYS A 92 13.65 17.31 -4.82
C LYS A 92 14.75 16.59 -4.03
N LEU A 93 14.72 15.25 -4.00
CA LEU A 93 15.67 14.44 -3.24
C LEU A 93 16.90 14.00 -4.06
N PHE A 94 16.67 13.63 -5.32
CA PHE A 94 17.65 12.96 -6.20
C PHE A 94 17.88 13.70 -7.53
N GLY A 95 17.17 14.80 -7.80
CA GLY A 95 17.29 15.54 -9.05
C GLY A 95 16.92 14.70 -10.27
N ASP A 96 17.79 14.71 -11.28
CA ASP A 96 17.61 13.96 -12.53
C ASP A 96 17.98 12.47 -12.41
N ASP A 97 18.56 12.02 -11.30
CA ASP A 97 18.98 10.61 -11.12
C ASP A 97 17.80 9.73 -10.69
N TYR A 98 16.87 9.53 -11.62
CA TYR A 98 15.66 8.76 -11.38
C TYR A 98 15.87 7.25 -11.22
N ILE A 99 16.99 6.73 -11.70
CA ILE A 99 17.32 5.30 -11.61
C ILE A 99 17.73 5.00 -10.17
N THR A 100 18.69 5.76 -9.62
CA THR A 100 19.09 5.60 -8.22
C THR A 100 17.92 5.87 -7.29
N ALA A 101 17.11 6.90 -7.58
CA ALA A 101 15.90 7.17 -6.81
C ALA A 101 14.93 5.98 -6.76
N SER A 102 14.80 5.20 -7.84
CA SER A 102 13.89 4.04 -7.89
C SER A 102 14.39 2.82 -7.11
N LEU A 103 15.67 2.79 -6.75
CA LEU A 103 16.30 1.71 -6.00
C LEU A 103 16.34 1.99 -4.49
N CYS A 104 16.21 3.25 -4.08
CA CYS A 104 16.18 3.69 -2.69
C CYS A 104 14.75 3.72 -2.15
#